data_AF-A0A960AB63-F1
#
_entry.id   AF-A0A960AB63-F1
#
_cell.length_a   1.000
_cell.length_b   1.000
_cell.length_c   1.000
_cell.angle_alpha   90.00
_cell.angle_beta   90.00
_cell.angle_gamma   90.00
#
_symmetry.space_group_name_H-M   'P 1'
#
loop_
_entity.id
_entity.type
_entity.pdbx_description
1 polymer ?
#
loop_
_entity_poly.entity_id
_entity_poly.type
_entity_poly.pdbx_seq_one_letter_code
_entity_poly.pdbx_strand_id
1 'polypeptide(L)'
;MTEIERPKDRPWVMRTYAGHSTAAASNALYRTNLAKGQTGLSVAFDLPTQTGYDPDSPLARGEVGKVGVPVPHLGEMRRLFEDIPLVEMNTSMTINATAMWLLALYQVVAEEQNPQSSPEEVAAQLAGTTQNDIIK
;
A
#
# COMPACT_ATOMS: atom_id res chain seq x y z
N MET A 1 -8.24 -22.80 -43.39
CA MET A 1 -7.98 -21.74 -42.39
C MET A 1 -8.17 -22.36 -41.03
N THR A 2 -7.09 -22.61 -40.30
CA THR A 2 -7.16 -23.03 -38.89
C THR A 2 -7.53 -21.82 -38.04
N GLU A 3 -8.62 -21.94 -37.30
CA GLU A 3 -9.10 -20.93 -36.35
C GLU A 3 -8.08 -20.84 -35.21
N ILE A 4 -7.49 -19.66 -35.01
CA ILE A 4 -6.59 -19.42 -33.87
C ILE A 4 -7.50 -19.14 -32.67
N GLU A 5 -7.66 -20.14 -31.80
CA GLU A 5 -8.37 -19.98 -30.53
C GLU A 5 -7.58 -18.99 -29.65
N ARG A 6 -8.10 -17.77 -29.48
CA ARG A 6 -7.47 -16.77 -28.61
C ARG A 6 -7.91 -17.05 -27.18
N PRO A 7 -6.98 -17.38 -26.26
CA PRO A 7 -7.33 -17.59 -24.86
C PRO A 7 -7.93 -16.30 -24.28
N LYS A 8 -8.91 -16.47 -23.40
CA LYS A 8 -9.57 -15.34 -22.71
C LYS A 8 -8.57 -14.64 -21.79
N ASP A 9 -8.49 -13.32 -21.91
CA ASP A 9 -7.67 -12.51 -21.01
C ASP A 9 -8.16 -12.60 -19.56
N ARG A 10 -7.23 -12.42 -18.61
CA ARG A 10 -7.56 -12.33 -17.19
C ARG A 10 -8.44 -11.09 -16.94
N PRO A 11 -9.43 -11.17 -16.03
CA PRO A 11 -10.20 -10.00 -15.64
C PRO A 11 -9.30 -8.95 -14.96
N TRP A 12 -9.77 -7.70 -14.95
CA TRP A 12 -9.08 -6.60 -14.28
C TRP A 12 -8.98 -6.81 -12.76
N VAL A 13 -7.95 -6.22 -12.15
CA VAL A 13 -7.78 -6.22 -10.69
C VAL A 13 -8.83 -5.31 -10.07
N MET A 14 -9.61 -5.84 -9.12
CA MET A 14 -10.57 -5.07 -8.34
C MET A 14 -9.85 -4.45 -7.15
N ARG A 15 -9.72 -3.11 -7.16
CA ARG A 15 -9.07 -2.33 -6.10
C ARG A 15 -9.96 -1.19 -5.65
N THR A 16 -10.38 -1.23 -4.40
CA THR A 16 -11.05 -0.09 -3.77
C THR A 16 -10.00 0.79 -3.11
N TYR A 17 -9.99 2.07 -3.47
CA TYR A 17 -9.17 3.10 -2.82
C TYR A 17 -9.65 3.30 -1.38
N ALA A 18 -8.78 3.01 -0.41
CA ALA A 18 -9.16 3.00 0.99
C ALA A 18 -8.01 3.41 1.92
N GLY A 19 -8.35 4.21 2.92
CA GLY A 19 -7.50 4.61 4.04
C GLY A 19 -8.37 5.39 5.02
N HIS A 20 -8.26 5.08 6.31
CA HIS A 20 -9.20 5.58 7.30
C HIS A 20 -8.55 5.76 8.67
N SER A 21 -8.47 6.99 9.18
CA SER A 21 -8.15 7.37 10.57
C SER A 21 -6.79 6.90 11.13
N THR A 22 -6.54 5.59 11.18
CA THR A 22 -5.39 4.91 11.78
C THR A 22 -4.98 3.72 10.92
N ALA A 23 -3.75 3.22 11.11
CA ALA A 23 -3.27 2.03 10.40
C ALA A 23 -4.11 0.79 10.72
N ALA A 24 -4.47 0.57 11.99
CA ALA A 24 -5.28 -0.57 12.43
C ALA A 24 -6.70 -0.58 11.83
N ALA A 25 -7.37 0.59 11.78
CA ALA A 25 -8.68 0.69 11.15
C ALA A 25 -8.60 0.46 9.63
N SER A 26 -7.55 0.96 8.98
CA SER A 26 -7.30 0.73 7.55
C SER A 26 -7.01 -0.74 7.25
N ASN A 27 -6.20 -1.40 8.08
CA ASN A 27 -5.95 -2.85 8.00
C ASN A 27 -7.24 -3.67 8.12
N ALA A 28 -8.07 -3.38 9.12
CA ALA A 28 -9.35 -4.08 9.32
C ALA A 28 -10.27 -3.93 8.09
N LEU A 29 -10.28 -2.74 7.48
CA LEU A 29 -11.00 -2.48 6.24
C LEU A 29 -10.42 -3.28 5.06
N TYR A 30 -9.10 -3.33 4.91
CA TYR A 30 -8.43 -4.12 3.87
C TYR A 30 -8.76 -5.60 3.99
N ARG A 31 -8.62 -6.19 5.18
CA ARG A 31 -8.95 -7.59 5.44
C ARG A 31 -10.42 -7.89 5.17
N THR A 32 -11.33 -6.98 5.55
CA THR A 32 -12.76 -7.11 5.24
C THR A 32 -13.02 -7.12 3.73
N ASN A 33 -12.33 -6.26 2.97
CA ASN A 33 -12.51 -6.20 1.52
C ASN A 33 -11.89 -7.41 0.80
N LEU A 34 -10.72 -7.88 1.24
CA LEU A 34 -10.09 -9.10 0.75
C LEU A 34 -11.01 -10.31 0.97
N ALA A 35 -11.63 -10.43 2.16
CA ALA A 35 -12.60 -11.48 2.45
C ALA A 35 -13.86 -11.43 1.58
N LYS A 36 -14.18 -10.26 0.99
CA LYS A 36 -15.29 -10.07 0.04
C LYS A 36 -14.88 -10.26 -1.42
N GLY A 37 -13.63 -10.68 -1.69
CA GLY A 37 -13.13 -10.97 -3.04
C GLY A 37 -12.40 -9.81 -3.73
N GLN A 38 -12.00 -8.76 -2.99
CA GLN A 38 -11.06 -7.77 -3.53
C GLN A 38 -9.72 -8.45 -3.87
N THR A 39 -9.13 -8.13 -5.02
CA THR A 39 -7.96 -8.84 -5.57
C THR A 39 -6.66 -8.02 -5.56
N GLY A 40 -6.70 -6.82 -5.00
CA GLY A 40 -5.52 -6.00 -4.75
C GLY A 40 -5.81 -4.94 -3.70
N LEU A 41 -4.81 -4.22 -3.23
CA LEU A 41 -4.96 -3.15 -2.23
C LEU A 41 -4.69 -1.79 -2.86
N SER A 42 -5.31 -0.75 -2.31
CA SER A 42 -5.04 0.63 -2.71
C SER A 42 -5.08 1.53 -1.48
N VAL A 43 -3.93 2.11 -1.16
CA VAL A 43 -3.68 2.86 0.08
C VAL A 43 -3.83 4.36 -0.17
N ALA A 44 -4.71 4.98 0.61
CA ALA A 44 -4.84 6.42 0.72
C ALA A 44 -4.09 6.93 1.96
N PHE A 45 -3.12 7.83 1.80
CA PHE A 45 -2.37 8.42 2.92
C PHE A 45 -2.97 9.74 3.36
N ASP A 46 -2.79 10.12 4.62
CA ASP A 46 -3.21 11.44 5.10
C ASP A 46 -2.35 12.58 4.54
N LEU A 47 -2.80 13.82 4.69
CA LEU A 47 -2.10 14.97 4.13
C LEU A 47 -0.69 15.17 4.75
N PRO A 48 -0.48 15.02 6.07
CA PRO A 48 0.86 15.06 6.66
C PRO A 48 1.83 14.05 6.03
N THR A 49 1.43 12.78 5.86
CA THR A 49 2.26 11.75 5.21
C THR A 49 2.55 12.10 3.75
N GLN A 50 1.56 12.64 3.03
CA GLN A 50 1.73 13.09 1.64
C GLN A 50 2.70 14.27 1.50
N THR A 51 2.81 15.12 2.52
CA THR A 51 3.62 16.35 2.51
C THR A 51 4.93 16.22 3.28
N GLY A 52 5.19 15.06 3.91
CA GLY A 52 6.43 14.77 4.62
C GLY A 52 6.52 15.37 6.02
N TYR A 53 5.38 15.59 6.67
CA TYR A 53 5.33 16.01 8.07
C TYR A 53 4.98 14.85 9.00
N ASP A 54 5.67 14.80 10.13
CA ASP A 54 5.26 13.96 11.25
C ASP A 54 3.95 14.47 11.88
N PRO A 55 3.13 13.59 12.48
CA PRO A 55 1.85 13.95 13.09
C PRO A 55 1.91 15.01 14.19
N ASP A 56 3.04 15.15 14.87
CA ASP A 56 3.27 16.13 15.93
C ASP A 56 3.78 17.50 15.40
N SER A 57 4.04 17.60 14.09
CA SER A 57 4.34 18.87 13.44
C SER A 57 3.20 19.86 13.64
N PRO A 58 3.48 21.12 14.02
CA PRO A 58 2.46 22.17 14.06
C PRO A 58 1.70 22.34 12.74
N LEU A 59 2.34 22.02 11.61
CA LEU A 59 1.75 22.11 10.26
C LEU A 59 0.83 20.91 9.93
N ALA A 60 0.90 19.81 10.69
CA ALA A 60 0.04 18.64 10.52
C ALA A 60 -1.29 18.75 11.29
N ARG A 61 -1.42 19.74 12.18
CA ARG A 61 -2.54 19.85 13.11
C ARG A 61 -3.88 19.88 12.37
N GLY A 62 -4.76 18.94 12.72
CA GLY A 62 -6.11 18.85 12.17
C GLY A 62 -6.23 18.06 10.86
N GLU A 63 -5.10 17.61 10.29
CA GLU A 63 -5.07 16.86 9.03
C GLU A 63 -4.62 15.40 9.20
N VAL A 64 -4.05 15.05 10.37
CA VAL A 64 -3.66 13.68 10.73
C VAL A 64 -4.87 12.74 10.65
N GLY A 65 -4.77 11.70 9.83
CA GLY A 65 -5.79 10.66 9.68
C GLY A 65 -7.12 11.08 9.02
N LYS A 66 -7.25 12.34 8.58
CA LYS A 66 -8.52 12.90 8.10
C LYS A 66 -8.95 12.37 6.74
N VAL A 67 -7.99 12.26 5.81
CA VAL A 67 -8.22 11.88 4.41
C VAL A 67 -7.56 10.55 4.01
N GLY A 68 -6.91 9.89 4.96
CA GLY A 68 -6.18 8.65 4.72
C GLY A 68 -5.48 8.17 5.99
N VAL A 69 -4.64 7.15 5.84
CA VAL A 69 -3.85 6.60 6.96
C VAL A 69 -2.61 7.47 7.24
N PRO A 70 -2.32 7.81 8.51
CA PRO A 70 -1.04 8.38 8.91
C PRO A 70 0.05 7.30 8.95
N VAL A 71 1.20 7.54 8.30
CA VAL A 71 2.36 6.62 8.33
C VAL A 71 3.66 7.40 8.56
N PRO A 72 3.95 7.84 9.81
CA PRO A 72 5.20 8.53 10.15
C PRO A 72 6.44 7.63 10.14
N HIS A 73 6.27 6.35 10.49
CA HIS A 73 7.38 5.44 10.72
C HIS A 73 7.01 3.99 10.42
N LEU A 74 8.02 3.11 10.39
CA LEU A 74 7.89 1.68 10.10
C LEU A 74 6.82 0.98 10.96
N GLY A 75 6.67 1.34 12.23
CA GLY A 75 5.65 0.77 13.11
C GLY A 75 4.21 0.92 12.61
N GLU A 76 3.85 2.03 11.96
CA GLU A 76 2.50 2.19 11.37
C GLU A 76 2.37 1.41 10.07
N MET A 77 3.45 1.29 9.29
CA MET A 77 3.45 0.43 8.10
C MET A 77 3.25 -1.05 8.46
N ARG A 78 3.88 -1.51 9.55
CA ARG A 78 3.66 -2.86 10.10
C ARG A 78 2.20 -3.07 10.48
N ARG A 79 1.62 -2.14 11.24
CA ARG A 79 0.20 -2.20 11.65
C ARG A 79 -0.74 -2.17 10.46
N LEU A 80 -0.42 -1.40 9.42
CA LEU A 80 -1.24 -1.27 8.21
C LEU A 80 -1.36 -2.60 7.47
N PHE A 81 -0.30 -3.41 7.48
CA PHE A 81 -0.22 -4.69 6.75
C PHE A 81 -0.09 -5.91 7.66
N GLU A 82 -0.48 -5.78 8.94
CA GLU A 82 -0.57 -6.90 9.87
C GLU A 82 -1.54 -7.95 9.31
N ASP A 83 -1.13 -9.22 9.34
CA ASP A 83 -1.88 -10.34 8.75
C ASP A 83 -2.25 -10.21 7.26
N ILE A 84 -1.50 -9.39 6.50
CA ILE A 84 -1.62 -9.27 5.04
C ILE A 84 -0.26 -9.65 4.41
N PRO A 85 -0.15 -10.79 3.69
CA PRO A 85 1.10 -11.24 3.10
C PRO A 85 1.47 -10.39 1.88
N LEU A 86 2.42 -9.47 2.02
CA LEU A 86 2.70 -8.44 1.02
C LEU A 86 3.17 -8.98 -0.34
N VAL A 87 3.93 -10.08 -0.33
CA VAL A 87 4.44 -10.73 -1.57
C VAL A 87 3.34 -11.44 -2.37
N GLU A 88 2.17 -11.67 -1.78
CA GLU A 88 1.01 -12.26 -2.46
C GLU A 88 0.01 -11.20 -2.95
N MET A 89 0.19 -9.94 -2.56
CA MET A 89 -0.74 -8.85 -2.84
C MET A 89 -0.31 -8.00 -4.03
N ASN A 90 -1.29 -7.40 -4.71
CA ASN A 90 -1.05 -6.32 -5.67
C ASN A 90 -1.43 -4.97 -5.04
N THR A 91 -0.44 -4.28 -4.47
CA THR A 91 -0.66 -3.08 -3.66
C THR A 91 -0.39 -1.81 -4.45
N SER A 92 -1.35 -0.89 -4.48
CA SER A 92 -1.17 0.46 -5.01
C SER A 92 -1.07 1.48 -3.88
N MET A 93 -0.10 2.38 -3.96
CA MET A 93 0.13 3.47 -3.02
C MET A 93 0.00 4.80 -3.75
N THR A 94 -1.07 5.55 -3.46
CA THR A 94 -1.33 6.88 -4.03
C THR A 94 -0.51 7.91 -3.26
N ILE A 95 0.79 7.97 -3.58
CA ILE A 95 1.77 8.80 -2.90
C ILE A 95 2.80 9.35 -3.90
N ASN A 96 3.23 10.59 -3.72
CA ASN A 96 4.09 11.31 -4.67
C ASN A 96 5.38 11.81 -4.01
N ALA A 97 5.38 13.01 -3.42
CA ALA A 97 6.59 13.65 -2.87
C ALA A 97 7.38 12.75 -1.90
N THR A 98 6.68 11.96 -1.07
CA THR A 98 7.27 11.03 -0.10
C THR A 98 7.30 9.58 -0.58
N ALA A 99 7.04 9.30 -1.86
CA ALA A 99 6.89 7.94 -2.39
C ALA A 99 8.09 7.02 -2.08
N MET A 100 9.31 7.53 -2.23
CA MET A 100 10.53 6.75 -1.94
C MET A 100 10.62 6.33 -0.47
N TRP A 101 10.21 7.19 0.45
CA TRP A 101 10.18 6.87 1.88
C TRP A 101 9.15 5.77 2.17
N LEU A 102 7.92 5.93 1.67
CA LEU A 102 6.86 4.95 1.90
C LEU A 102 7.15 3.61 1.23
N LEU A 103 7.80 3.62 0.05
CA LEU A 103 8.25 2.40 -0.61
C LEU A 103 9.31 1.66 0.22
N ALA A 104 10.28 2.38 0.81
CA ALA A 104 11.28 1.78 1.68
C ALA A 104 10.63 1.15 2.93
N LEU A 105 9.70 1.84 3.58
CA LEU A 105 8.96 1.28 4.71
C LEU A 105 8.16 0.03 4.30
N TYR A 106 7.48 0.07 3.15
CA TYR A 106 6.71 -1.05 2.62
C TYR A 106 7.59 -2.27 2.35
N GLN A 107 8.75 -2.07 1.72
CA GLN A 107 9.71 -3.14 1.45
C GLN A 107 10.24 -3.76 2.74
N VAL A 108 10.62 -2.95 3.74
CA VAL A 108 11.11 -3.47 5.02
C VAL A 108 10.05 -4.32 5.72
N VAL A 109 8.77 -3.94 5.69
CA VAL A 109 7.69 -4.79 6.23
C VAL A 109 7.59 -6.12 5.47
N ALA A 110 7.74 -6.09 4.14
CA ALA A 110 7.74 -7.32 3.34
C ALA A 110 8.94 -8.23 3.67
N GLU A 111 10.12 -7.65 3.91
CA GLU A 111 11.32 -8.39 4.33
C GLU A 111 11.11 -9.03 5.71
N GLU A 112 10.51 -8.31 6.66
CA GLU A 112 10.16 -8.85 7.98
C GLU A 112 9.16 -9.99 7.92
N GLN A 113 8.23 -9.96 6.96
CA GLN A 113 7.28 -11.07 6.71
C GLN A 113 7.96 -12.29 6.05
N ASN A 114 9.14 -12.13 5.43
CA ASN A 114 9.83 -13.15 4.66
C ASN A 114 11.30 -13.32 5.09
N PRO A 115 11.58 -13.62 6.38
CA PRO A 115 12.94 -13.60 6.94
C PRO A 115 13.88 -14.68 6.38
N GLN A 116 13.37 -15.60 5.56
CA GLN A 116 14.14 -16.67 4.93
C GLN A 116 14.68 -16.27 3.55
N SER A 117 14.22 -15.15 2.99
CA SER A 117 14.65 -14.62 1.70
C SER A 117 15.56 -13.41 1.90
N SER A 118 16.47 -13.19 0.96
CA SER A 118 17.25 -11.96 0.91
C SER A 118 16.37 -10.75 0.55
N PRO A 119 16.79 -9.51 0.91
CA PRO A 119 16.08 -8.29 0.53
C PRO A 119 15.77 -8.17 -0.97
N GLU A 120 16.72 -8.58 -1.83
CA GLU A 120 16.56 -8.52 -3.29
C GLU A 120 15.49 -9.50 -3.79
N GLU A 121 15.44 -10.72 -3.23
CA GLU A 121 14.42 -11.72 -3.55
C GLU A 121 13.03 -11.29 -3.10
N VAL A 122 12.92 -10.63 -1.94
CA VAL A 122 11.64 -10.08 -1.47
C VAL A 122 11.20 -8.93 -2.38
N ALA A 123 12.09 -8.00 -2.70
CA ALA A 123 11.79 -6.88 -3.58
C ALA A 123 11.32 -7.35 -4.97
N ALA A 124 11.93 -8.41 -5.52
CA ALA A 124 11.54 -8.99 -6.80
C ALA A 124 10.15 -9.65 -6.80
N GLN A 125 9.64 -10.06 -5.64
CA GLN A 125 8.30 -10.67 -5.50
C GLN A 125 7.20 -9.62 -5.29
N LEU A 126 7.53 -8.40 -4.88
CA LEU A 126 6.53 -7.36 -4.63
C LEU A 126 5.86 -6.92 -5.94
N ALA A 127 4.55 -7.09 -6.00
CA ALA A 127 3.72 -6.60 -7.09
C ALA A 127 2.94 -5.36 -6.63
N GLY A 128 3.01 -4.27 -7.40
CA GLY A 128 2.30 -3.06 -7.00
C GLY A 128 2.61 -1.82 -7.82
N THR A 129 2.23 -0.67 -7.27
CA THR A 129 2.47 0.63 -7.89
C THR A 129 2.60 1.69 -6.80
N THR A 130 3.61 2.54 -6.90
CA THR A 130 3.62 3.87 -6.27
C THR A 130 3.25 4.88 -7.33
N GLN A 131 2.36 5.84 -7.04
CA GLN A 131 2.00 6.85 -8.05
C GLN A 131 3.24 7.60 -8.56
N ASN A 132 4.04 8.16 -7.64
CA ASN A 132 5.34 8.77 -7.92
C ASN A 132 5.38 9.74 -9.14
N ASP A 133 4.30 10.51 -9.33
CA ASP A 133 4.21 11.54 -10.36
C ASP A 133 4.18 12.92 -9.68
N ILE A 134 5.33 13.60 -9.73
CA ILE A 134 5.53 14.89 -9.09
C ILE A 134 5.17 16.08 -9.98
N ILE A 135 4.99 15.87 -11.29
CA ILE A 135 4.78 16.96 -12.27
C ILE A 135 3.29 17.27 -12.45
N LYS A 136 2.43 16.25 -12.37
CA LYS A 136 0.98 16.32 -12.63
C LYS A 136 0.20 17.36 -11.84
#